data_AF-A0A6I3MYN1-F1
#
_entry.id   AF-A0A6I3MYN1-F1
#
_cell.length_a   1.000
_cell.length_b   1.000
_cell.length_c   1.000
_cell.angle_alpha   90.00
_cell.angle_beta   90.00
_cell.angle_gamma   90.00
#
_symmetry.space_group_name_H-M   'P 1'
#
loop_
_entity.id
_entity.type
_entity.pdbx_description
1 polymer ?
#
loop_
_entity_poly.entity_id
_entity_poly.type
_entity_poly.pdbx_seq_one_letter_code
_entity_poly.pdbx_strand_id
1 'polypeptide(L)'
;MNIIELFENAGIYSADLKEFNFEDIEKIKRQFENEKFNHQNLERNYAEDLILAINKFPNELLFIVNNRVLYNFFAKKDYSRNRFSSNNALSVSLENVKEFIDRLLSEEINTFINQKMADNSFENIEYLLIAKEYLPQKSLDILSQKVTEKLDFVSERIKDNLLIVDNDIVSIYFIKFSPFYTLLSQFRSAEIDAKIKLFNQKISSPHLRPEMKSVFASSIIIAMGNYDAIDPELNNTLKSNREEVANVMIEKEPSRSDSGMSLWAIIGIFLVVFRLIFLLVRCSR
;
A
#
# COMPACT_ATOMS: atom_id res chain seq x y z
N MET A 1 -13.01 -9.42 -13.61
CA MET A 1 -11.95 -9.49 -14.62
C MET A 1 -12.01 -8.20 -15.40
N ASN A 2 -10.91 -7.60 -15.84
CA ASN A 2 -10.94 -6.34 -16.60
C ASN A 2 -10.24 -6.45 -17.96
N ILE A 3 -10.29 -5.38 -18.76
CA ILE A 3 -9.71 -5.38 -20.11
C ILE A 3 -8.18 -5.58 -20.12
N ILE A 4 -7.44 -5.17 -19.09
CA ILE A 4 -5.98 -5.36 -19.01
C ILE A 4 -5.64 -6.78 -18.55
N GLU A 5 -6.44 -7.36 -17.64
CA GLU A 5 -6.33 -8.77 -17.25
C GLU A 5 -6.59 -9.68 -18.46
N LEU A 6 -7.63 -9.41 -19.25
CA LEU A 6 -7.91 -10.10 -20.51
C LEU A 6 -6.78 -9.92 -21.52
N PHE A 7 -6.24 -8.71 -21.64
CA PHE A 7 -5.11 -8.42 -22.52
C PHE A 7 -3.86 -9.24 -22.16
N GLU A 8 -3.52 -9.34 -20.87
CA GLU A 8 -2.40 -10.17 -20.39
C GLU A 8 -2.68 -11.66 -20.65
N ASN A 9 -3.89 -12.13 -20.35
CA ASN A 9 -4.25 -13.54 -20.55
C ASN A 9 -4.28 -13.95 -22.04
N ALA A 10 -4.59 -13.01 -22.95
CA ALA A 10 -4.56 -13.24 -24.39
C ALA A 10 -3.12 -13.32 -24.96
N GLY A 11 -2.09 -13.01 -24.16
CA GLY A 11 -0.69 -13.12 -24.57
C GLY A 11 -0.27 -12.14 -25.66
N ILE A 12 -0.89 -10.95 -25.67
CA ILE A 12 -0.64 -9.90 -26.69
C ILE A 12 0.56 -9.02 -26.28
N TYR A 13 1.13 -9.24 -25.10
CA TYR A 13 2.27 -8.48 -24.63
C TYR A 13 3.57 -8.84 -25.36
N SER A 14 4.18 -7.85 -26.01
CA SER A 14 5.61 -7.84 -26.31
C SER A 14 6.29 -6.72 -25.54
N ALA A 15 7.54 -6.95 -25.10
CA ALA A 15 8.41 -5.84 -24.75
C ALA A 15 8.52 -4.97 -26.02
N ASP A 16 8.09 -3.71 -25.95
CA ASP A 16 7.99 -2.78 -27.08
C ASP A 16 6.78 -2.96 -28.02
N LEU A 17 5.60 -3.30 -27.49
CA LEU A 17 4.36 -3.18 -28.27
C LEU A 17 4.14 -1.72 -28.71
N LYS A 18 4.17 -1.48 -30.03
CA LYS A 18 4.02 -0.13 -30.63
C LYS A 18 2.66 0.10 -31.28
N GLU A 19 2.01 -0.98 -31.72
CA GLU A 19 0.73 -0.95 -32.42
C GLU A 19 0.01 -2.29 -32.22
N PHE A 20 -1.32 -2.26 -32.38
CA PHE A 20 -2.17 -3.45 -32.36
C PHE A 20 -2.51 -3.88 -33.78
N ASN A 21 -2.56 -5.19 -34.02
CA ASN A 21 -2.92 -5.75 -35.33
C ASN A 21 -4.23 -6.56 -35.27
N PHE A 22 -4.69 -7.03 -36.43
CA PHE A 22 -5.92 -7.83 -36.53
C PHE A 22 -5.82 -9.19 -35.80
N GLU A 23 -4.64 -9.81 -35.77
CA GLU A 23 -4.44 -11.07 -35.06
C GLU A 23 -4.63 -10.91 -33.55
N ASP A 24 -4.27 -9.75 -33.00
CA ASP A 24 -4.48 -9.42 -31.59
C ASP A 24 -5.98 -9.38 -31.24
N ILE A 25 -6.80 -8.82 -32.13
CA ILE A 25 -8.27 -8.81 -31.97
C ILE A 25 -8.83 -10.23 -31.94
N GLU A 26 -8.36 -11.11 -32.82
CA GLU A 26 -8.80 -12.51 -32.86
C GLU A 26 -8.34 -13.31 -31.62
N LYS A 27 -7.13 -13.04 -31.11
CA LYS A 27 -6.67 -13.62 -29.83
C LYS A 27 -7.56 -13.20 -28.66
N ILE A 28 -7.95 -11.92 -28.58
CA ILE A 28 -8.84 -11.41 -27.53
C ILE A 28 -10.17 -12.13 -27.52
N LYS A 29 -10.83 -12.21 -28.68
CA LYS A 29 -12.14 -12.88 -28.79
C LYS A 29 -12.05 -14.33 -28.33
N ARG A 30 -11.05 -15.07 -28.81
CA ARG A 30 -10.83 -16.47 -28.43
C ARG A 30 -10.58 -16.62 -26.93
N GLN A 31 -9.74 -15.76 -26.37
CA GLN A 31 -9.43 -15.80 -24.94
C GLN A 31 -10.66 -15.50 -24.08
N PHE A 32 -11.46 -14.50 -24.46
CA PHE A 32 -12.67 -14.15 -23.73
C PHE A 32 -13.70 -15.28 -23.74
N GLU A 33 -13.91 -15.95 -24.89
CA GLU A 33 -14.82 -17.11 -24.95
C GLU A 33 -14.33 -18.26 -24.06
N ASN A 34 -13.02 -18.50 -23.99
CA ASN A 34 -12.45 -19.49 -23.07
C ASN A 34 -12.73 -19.12 -21.59
N GLU A 35 -12.57 -17.84 -21.23
CA GLU A 35 -12.81 -17.36 -19.87
C GLU A 35 -14.29 -17.39 -19.48
N LYS A 36 -15.17 -17.07 -20.43
CA LYS A 36 -16.63 -17.18 -20.28
C LYS A 36 -17.09 -18.62 -20.10
N PHE A 37 -16.49 -19.57 -20.82
CA PHE A 37 -16.77 -20.98 -20.62
C PHE A 37 -16.37 -21.45 -19.20
N ASN A 38 -15.24 -20.96 -18.69
CA ASN A 38 -14.72 -21.33 -17.37
C ASN A 38 -15.40 -20.57 -16.22
N HIS A 39 -16.02 -19.41 -16.48
CA HIS A 39 -16.68 -18.57 -15.48
C HIS A 39 -18.07 -18.13 -15.97
N GLN A 40 -19.10 -18.87 -15.54
CA GLN A 40 -20.50 -18.66 -15.96
C GLN A 40 -21.10 -17.28 -15.58
N ASN A 41 -20.39 -16.46 -14.80
CA ASN A 41 -20.88 -15.18 -14.27
C ASN A 41 -20.21 -13.93 -14.88
N LEU A 42 -19.61 -14.03 -16.07
CA LEU A 42 -19.11 -12.85 -16.80
C LEU A 42 -20.27 -12.12 -17.49
N GLU A 43 -20.95 -11.22 -16.77
CA GLU A 43 -22.06 -10.42 -17.30
C GLU A 43 -21.61 -9.31 -18.26
N ARG A 44 -20.41 -8.75 -18.04
CA ARG A 44 -19.84 -7.67 -18.85
C ARG A 44 -18.98 -8.22 -20.00
N ASN A 45 -19.17 -7.67 -21.20
CA ASN A 45 -18.42 -8.08 -22.39
C ASN A 45 -17.05 -7.38 -22.48
N TYR A 46 -16.09 -7.85 -21.69
CA TYR A 46 -14.74 -7.29 -21.66
C TYR A 46 -13.99 -7.41 -23.00
N ALA A 47 -14.36 -8.36 -23.88
CA ALA A 47 -13.80 -8.44 -25.22
C ALA A 47 -14.21 -7.24 -26.07
N GLU A 48 -15.48 -6.86 -26.06
CA GLU A 48 -15.95 -5.66 -26.78
C GLU A 48 -15.29 -4.39 -26.24
N ASP A 49 -15.17 -4.25 -24.92
CA ASP A 49 -14.50 -3.11 -24.29
C ASP A 49 -13.01 -3.05 -24.65
N LEU A 50 -12.29 -4.19 -24.70
CA LEU A 50 -10.89 -4.23 -25.10
C LEU A 50 -10.71 -3.98 -26.60
N ILE A 51 -11.61 -4.48 -27.45
CA ILE A 51 -11.62 -4.17 -28.89
C ILE A 51 -11.91 -2.69 -29.12
N LEU A 52 -12.81 -2.08 -28.34
CA LEU A 52 -13.05 -0.65 -28.33
C LEU A 52 -11.77 0.11 -27.94
N ALA A 53 -11.09 -0.32 -26.88
CA ALA A 53 -9.83 0.27 -26.43
C ALA A 53 -8.77 0.23 -27.54
N ILE A 54 -8.58 -0.91 -28.20
CA ILE A 54 -7.63 -1.06 -29.31
C ILE A 54 -7.96 -0.14 -30.49
N ASN A 55 -9.24 -0.05 -30.87
CA ASN A 55 -9.63 0.67 -32.08
C ASN A 55 -9.78 2.19 -31.88
N LYS A 56 -10.10 2.64 -30.66
CA LYS A 56 -10.43 4.05 -30.38
C LYS A 56 -9.46 4.73 -29.44
N PHE A 57 -8.79 3.98 -28.58
CA PHE A 57 -7.88 4.49 -27.55
C PHE A 57 -6.53 3.73 -27.52
N PRO A 58 -5.89 3.48 -28.70
CA PRO A 58 -4.72 2.62 -28.75
C PRO A 58 -3.55 3.19 -27.94
N ASN A 59 -3.35 4.51 -27.98
CA ASN A 59 -2.22 5.14 -27.31
C ASN A 59 -2.40 5.13 -25.78
N GLU A 60 -3.62 5.37 -25.30
CA GLU A 60 -3.98 5.28 -23.89
C GLU A 60 -3.82 3.84 -23.38
N LEU A 61 -4.27 2.84 -24.15
CA LEU A 61 -4.08 1.44 -23.79
C LEU A 61 -2.60 1.06 -23.74
N LEU A 62 -1.80 1.46 -24.75
CA LEU A 62 -0.35 1.25 -24.75
C LEU A 62 0.33 1.95 -23.57
N PHE A 63 -0.14 3.14 -23.19
CA PHE A 63 0.37 3.85 -22.01
C PHE A 63 0.15 3.01 -20.74
N ILE A 64 -1.06 2.48 -20.52
CA ILE A 64 -1.35 1.62 -19.36
C ILE A 64 -0.47 0.37 -19.37
N VAL A 65 -0.32 -0.30 -20.51
CA VAL A 65 0.47 -1.52 -20.65
C VAL A 65 1.96 -1.29 -20.36
N ASN A 66 2.47 -0.10 -20.65
CA ASN A 66 3.86 0.28 -20.38
C ASN A 66 4.06 0.99 -19.04
N ASN A 67 2.99 1.29 -18.29
CA ASN A 67 3.08 1.85 -16.94
C ASN A 67 3.10 0.71 -15.91
N ARG A 68 4.24 0.49 -15.26
CA ARG A 68 4.41 -0.61 -14.30
C ARG A 68 3.30 -0.67 -13.23
N VAL A 69 2.99 0.46 -12.61
CA VAL A 69 2.06 0.51 -11.47
C VAL A 69 0.65 0.18 -11.93
N LEU A 70 0.18 0.86 -12.98
CA LEU A 70 -1.16 0.67 -13.52
C LEU A 70 -1.33 -0.73 -14.13
N TYR A 71 -0.34 -1.20 -14.89
CA TYR A 71 -0.39 -2.53 -15.48
C TYR A 71 -0.40 -3.63 -14.42
N ASN A 72 0.53 -3.61 -13.46
CA ASN A 72 0.56 -4.60 -12.38
C ASN A 72 -0.74 -4.60 -11.58
N PHE A 73 -1.30 -3.42 -11.32
CA PHE A 73 -2.59 -3.27 -10.65
C PHE A 73 -3.72 -3.95 -11.43
N PHE A 74 -3.94 -3.56 -12.69
CA PHE A 74 -5.08 -4.07 -13.47
C PHE A 74 -4.90 -5.52 -13.92
N ALA A 75 -3.68 -5.94 -14.27
CA ALA A 75 -3.39 -7.33 -14.64
C ALA A 75 -3.33 -8.27 -13.42
N LYS A 76 -3.31 -7.72 -12.19
CA LYS A 76 -3.10 -8.47 -10.93
C LYS A 76 -1.80 -9.27 -10.94
N LYS A 77 -0.71 -8.60 -11.33
CA LYS A 77 0.64 -9.19 -11.42
C LYS A 77 1.63 -8.33 -10.66
N ASP A 78 2.84 -8.85 -10.43
CA ASP A 78 3.94 -8.10 -9.84
C ASP A 78 5.20 -8.24 -10.71
N TYR A 79 5.16 -7.62 -11.90
CA TYR A 79 6.33 -7.62 -12.76
C TYR A 79 7.36 -6.59 -12.30
N SER A 80 8.62 -6.99 -12.44
CA SER A 80 9.77 -6.12 -12.20
C SER A 80 9.84 -4.99 -13.24
N ARG A 81 10.55 -3.91 -12.88
CA ARG A 81 10.78 -2.77 -13.78
C ARG A 81 11.39 -3.17 -15.12
N ASN A 82 12.17 -4.26 -15.16
CA ASN A 82 12.86 -4.72 -16.36
C ASN A 82 11.90 -5.23 -17.45
N ARG A 83 10.63 -5.51 -17.11
CA ARG A 83 9.61 -5.92 -18.11
C ARG A 83 9.06 -4.72 -18.89
N PHE A 84 9.16 -3.50 -18.35
CA PHE A 84 8.52 -2.31 -18.90
C PHE A 84 9.55 -1.45 -19.64
N SER A 85 9.19 -0.98 -20.83
CA SER A 85 10.07 -0.15 -21.64
C SER A 85 10.34 1.18 -20.93
N SER A 86 11.61 1.58 -20.87
CA SER A 86 12.02 2.89 -20.32
C SER A 86 11.73 4.05 -21.27
N ASN A 87 11.51 3.74 -22.55
CA ASN A 87 11.28 4.68 -23.64
C ASN A 87 9.77 4.84 -23.91
N ASN A 88 9.05 5.42 -22.96
CA ASN A 88 7.63 5.75 -23.13
C ASN A 88 7.48 7.08 -23.89
N ALA A 89 7.97 7.14 -25.12
CA ALA A 89 7.79 8.29 -26.03
C ALA A 89 6.33 8.43 -26.53
N LEU A 90 5.36 7.75 -25.89
CA LEU A 90 3.95 7.86 -26.17
C LEU A 90 3.47 9.23 -25.66
N SER A 91 3.30 10.17 -26.57
CA SER A 91 2.71 11.47 -26.26
C SER A 91 1.20 11.31 -26.09
N VAL A 92 0.78 10.90 -24.88
CA VAL A 92 -0.62 10.86 -24.47
C VAL A 92 -0.81 11.92 -23.38
N SER A 93 -1.87 12.72 -23.49
CA SER A 93 -2.17 13.70 -22.45
C SER A 93 -2.61 12.98 -21.17
N LEU A 94 -2.27 13.55 -20.02
CA LEU A 94 -2.70 13.03 -18.72
C LEU A 94 -4.24 12.95 -18.62
N GLU A 95 -4.94 13.91 -19.21
CA GLU A 95 -6.41 13.95 -19.21
C GLU A 95 -7.02 12.80 -20.04
N ASN A 96 -6.45 12.48 -21.20
CA ASN A 96 -6.90 11.34 -22.00
C ASN A 96 -6.72 10.01 -21.26
N VAL A 97 -5.61 9.84 -20.54
CA VAL A 97 -5.37 8.63 -19.73
C VAL A 97 -6.41 8.54 -18.61
N LYS A 98 -6.72 9.65 -17.94
CA LYS A 98 -7.77 9.69 -16.91
C LYS A 98 -9.13 9.32 -17.48
N GLU A 99 -9.53 9.91 -18.61
CA GLU A 99 -10.80 9.62 -19.26
C GLU A 99 -10.89 8.15 -19.69
N PHE A 100 -9.80 7.60 -20.24
CA PHE A 100 -9.71 6.19 -20.59
C PHE A 100 -9.94 5.28 -19.37
N ILE A 101 -9.23 5.56 -18.26
CA ILE A 101 -9.38 4.79 -17.02
C ILE A 101 -10.80 4.96 -16.47
N ASP A 102 -11.33 6.18 -16.45
CA ASP A 102 -12.67 6.45 -15.92
C ASP A 102 -13.74 5.64 -16.67
N ARG A 103 -13.63 5.62 -18.00
CA ARG A 103 -14.58 4.95 -18.89
C ARG A 103 -14.51 3.43 -18.82
N LEU A 104 -13.31 2.84 -18.76
CA LEU A 104 -13.14 1.40 -18.98
C LEU A 104 -12.69 0.61 -17.74
N LEU A 105 -12.10 1.27 -16.75
CA LEU A 105 -11.36 0.63 -15.65
C LEU A 105 -11.66 1.18 -14.24
N SER A 106 -12.55 2.18 -14.12
CA SER A 106 -12.86 2.81 -12.83
C SER A 106 -13.57 1.88 -11.85
N GLU A 107 -14.35 0.92 -12.35
CA GLU A 107 -15.06 -0.06 -11.55
C GLU A 107 -14.09 -0.91 -10.71
N GLU A 108 -12.99 -1.37 -11.32
CA GLU A 108 -11.94 -2.11 -10.62
C GLU A 108 -11.24 -1.26 -9.56
N ILE A 109 -10.92 0.00 -9.87
CA ILE A 109 -10.30 0.92 -8.90
C ILE A 109 -11.24 1.10 -7.69
N ASN A 110 -12.51 1.38 -7.95
CA ASN A 110 -13.49 1.63 -6.89
C ASN A 110 -13.73 0.38 -6.05
N THR A 111 -13.83 -0.79 -6.68
CA THR A 111 -13.96 -2.08 -6.00
C THR A 111 -12.75 -2.36 -5.11
N PHE A 112 -11.55 -2.14 -5.64
CA PHE A 112 -10.30 -2.28 -4.89
C PHE A 112 -10.25 -1.32 -3.69
N ILE A 113 -10.56 -0.03 -3.88
CA ILE A 113 -10.61 0.96 -2.80
C ILE A 113 -11.59 0.50 -1.72
N ASN A 114 -12.81 0.11 -2.11
CA ASN A 114 -13.83 -0.37 -1.17
C ASN A 114 -13.32 -1.54 -0.33
N GLN A 115 -12.76 -2.55 -0.99
CA GLN A 115 -12.25 -3.74 -0.33
C GLN A 115 -11.08 -3.41 0.61
N LYS A 116 -10.05 -2.70 0.12
CA LYS A 116 -8.84 -2.42 0.91
C LYS A 116 -9.11 -1.46 2.06
N MET A 117 -10.06 -0.53 1.91
CA MET A 117 -10.52 0.29 3.03
C MET A 117 -11.29 -0.53 4.07
N ALA A 118 -12.11 -1.50 3.66
CA ALA A 118 -12.80 -2.39 4.59
C ALA A 118 -11.80 -3.28 5.37
N ASP A 119 -10.80 -3.82 4.67
CA ASP A 119 -9.76 -4.71 5.21
C ASP A 119 -8.67 -3.97 6.01
N ASN A 120 -8.70 -2.64 6.07
CA ASN A 120 -7.65 -1.78 6.65
C ASN A 120 -6.25 -2.02 6.04
N SER A 121 -6.18 -2.43 4.77
CA SER A 121 -4.93 -2.70 4.05
C SER A 121 -4.45 -1.47 3.26
N PHE A 122 -4.11 -0.40 3.97
CA PHE A 122 -3.81 0.92 3.37
C PHE A 122 -2.54 0.93 2.52
N GLU A 123 -1.55 0.08 2.84
CA GLU A 123 -0.30 -0.05 2.08
C GLU A 123 -0.54 -0.44 0.61
N ASN A 124 -1.57 -1.23 0.33
CA ASN A 124 -1.93 -1.60 -1.04
C ASN A 124 -2.50 -0.40 -1.81
N ILE A 125 -3.22 0.50 -1.12
CA ILE A 125 -3.73 1.73 -1.71
C ILE A 125 -2.59 2.70 -1.98
N GLU A 126 -1.61 2.80 -1.07
CA GLU A 126 -0.42 3.63 -1.29
C GLU A 126 0.34 3.24 -2.56
N TYR A 127 0.47 1.93 -2.84
CA TYR A 127 1.11 1.47 -4.08
C TYR A 127 0.36 1.97 -5.33
N LEU A 128 -0.98 1.92 -5.33
CA LEU A 128 -1.80 2.46 -6.42
C LEU A 128 -1.62 3.99 -6.55
N LEU A 129 -1.50 4.70 -5.43
CA LEU A 129 -1.30 6.14 -5.39
C LEU A 129 0.08 6.59 -5.90
N ILE A 130 1.03 5.68 -6.16
CA ILE A 130 2.24 6.02 -6.93
C ILE A 130 1.86 6.53 -8.34
N ALA A 131 0.74 6.04 -8.90
CA ALA A 131 0.17 6.49 -10.16
C ALA A 131 -1.04 7.45 -9.99
N LYS A 132 -1.13 8.14 -8.84
CA LYS A 132 -2.27 9.01 -8.46
C LYS A 132 -2.67 10.00 -9.55
N GLU A 133 -1.69 10.57 -10.26
CA GLU A 133 -1.93 11.59 -11.29
C GLU A 133 -2.77 11.09 -12.47
N TYR A 134 -2.83 9.77 -12.70
CA TYR A 134 -3.63 9.15 -13.75
C TYR A 134 -5.00 8.65 -13.27
N LEU A 135 -5.23 8.63 -11.96
CA LEU A 135 -6.49 8.09 -11.43
C LEU A 135 -7.66 9.07 -11.68
N PRO A 136 -8.86 8.55 -12.00
CA PRO A 136 -10.05 9.38 -12.16
C PRO A 136 -10.37 10.16 -10.88
N GLN A 137 -10.79 11.41 -11.02
CA GLN A 137 -11.12 12.27 -9.87
C GLN A 137 -12.20 11.64 -9.00
N LYS A 138 -13.23 11.03 -9.61
CA LYS A 138 -14.30 10.34 -8.90
C LYS A 138 -13.79 9.23 -7.97
N SER A 139 -12.80 8.44 -8.42
CA SER A 139 -12.18 7.40 -7.60
C SER A 139 -11.35 8.00 -6.45
N LEU A 140 -10.65 9.10 -6.70
CA LEU A 140 -9.92 9.84 -5.67
C LEU A 140 -10.86 10.45 -4.62
N ASP A 141 -12.02 10.96 -5.04
CA ASP A 141 -13.04 11.51 -4.15
C ASP A 141 -13.63 10.41 -3.25
N ILE A 142 -13.94 9.23 -3.82
CA ILE A 142 -14.38 8.05 -3.06
C ILE A 142 -13.34 7.65 -2.01
N LEU A 143 -12.05 7.62 -2.38
CA LEU A 143 -10.99 7.30 -1.45
C LEU A 143 -10.85 8.36 -0.35
N SER A 144 -10.84 9.64 -0.73
CA SER A 144 -10.76 10.78 0.20
C SER A 144 -11.91 10.75 1.22
N GLN A 145 -13.14 10.51 0.74
CA GLN A 145 -14.31 10.38 1.57
C GLN A 145 -14.14 9.24 2.59
N LYS A 146 -13.77 8.03 2.14
CA LYS A 146 -13.60 6.87 3.03
C LYS A 146 -12.48 7.03 4.06
N VAL A 147 -11.38 7.66 3.66
CA VAL A 147 -10.27 7.93 4.58
C VAL A 147 -10.72 8.93 5.65
N THR A 148 -11.48 9.95 5.25
CA THR A 148 -12.07 10.93 6.17
C THR A 148 -13.11 10.28 7.09
N GLU A 149 -14.01 9.44 6.57
CA GLU A 149 -14.99 8.68 7.35
C GLU A 149 -14.32 7.79 8.41
N LYS A 150 -13.17 7.16 8.09
CA LYS A 150 -12.39 6.42 9.09
C LYS A 150 -11.81 7.32 10.18
N LEU A 151 -11.29 8.49 9.81
CA LEU A 151 -10.79 9.46 10.79
C LEU A 151 -11.92 10.01 11.68
N ASP A 152 -13.11 10.23 11.11
CA ASP A 152 -14.30 10.65 11.84
C ASP A 152 -14.75 9.58 12.81
N PHE A 153 -14.84 8.32 12.35
CA PHE A 153 -15.13 7.18 13.21
C PHE A 153 -14.16 7.08 14.39
N VAL A 154 -12.85 7.26 14.15
CA VAL A 154 -11.84 7.29 15.21
C VAL A 154 -12.07 8.48 16.16
N SER A 155 -12.32 9.66 15.61
CA SER A 155 -12.51 10.89 16.39
C SER A 155 -13.73 10.82 17.31
N GLU A 156 -14.83 10.23 16.84
CA GLU A 156 -16.05 9.96 17.61
C GLU A 156 -15.78 8.99 18.76
N ARG A 157 -15.11 7.87 18.48
CA ARG A 157 -14.79 6.85 19.51
C ARG A 157 -13.87 7.37 20.61
N ILE A 158 -13.10 8.42 20.34
CA ILE A 158 -12.18 9.05 21.31
C ILE A 158 -12.83 10.28 21.99
N LYS A 159 -14.01 10.72 21.54
CA LYS A 159 -14.73 11.88 22.11
C LYS A 159 -15.30 11.60 23.51
N ASP A 160 -15.82 10.41 23.74
CA ASP A 160 -16.70 10.13 24.89
C ASP A 160 -15.99 9.51 26.13
N ASN A 161 -14.70 9.84 26.31
CA ASN A 161 -13.73 9.22 27.22
C ASN A 161 -13.16 7.89 26.70
N LEU A 162 -11.87 7.66 27.00
CA LEU A 162 -11.14 6.40 26.78
C LEU A 162 -11.65 5.23 27.68
N LEU A 163 -12.96 5.14 27.88
CA LEU A 163 -13.67 3.92 28.25
C LEU A 163 -13.80 3.04 27.00
N ILE A 164 -12.69 2.80 26.29
CA ILE A 164 -12.72 1.89 25.16
C ILE A 164 -12.86 0.49 25.78
N VAL A 165 -14.10 -0.01 25.80
CA VAL A 165 -14.39 -1.41 26.11
C VAL A 165 -13.61 -2.26 25.10
N ASP A 166 -13.02 -3.38 25.49
CA ASP A 166 -12.07 -4.15 24.64
C ASP A 166 -12.56 -4.38 23.19
N ASN A 167 -13.88 -4.52 22.99
CA ASN A 167 -14.51 -4.67 21.67
C ASN A 167 -14.39 -3.42 20.77
N ASP A 168 -14.40 -2.22 21.35
CA ASP A 168 -14.27 -0.97 20.60
C ASP A 168 -12.83 -0.71 20.15
N ILE A 169 -11.82 -1.19 20.90
CA ILE A 169 -10.39 -1.08 20.51
C ILE A 169 -10.14 -1.85 19.21
N VAL A 170 -10.73 -3.04 19.08
CA VAL A 170 -10.57 -3.89 17.88
C VAL A 170 -11.06 -3.15 16.63
N SER A 171 -12.15 -2.38 16.74
CA SER A 171 -12.75 -1.66 15.61
C SER A 171 -11.89 -0.51 15.07
N ILE A 172 -11.06 0.11 15.92
CA ILE A 172 -10.15 1.20 15.56
C ILE A 172 -8.68 0.78 15.59
N TYR A 173 -8.38 -0.52 15.72
CA TYR A 173 -7.01 -1.00 15.94
C TYR A 173 -6.04 -0.59 14.82
N PHE A 174 -6.56 -0.32 13.63
CA PHE A 174 -5.80 0.12 12.48
C PHE A 174 -5.04 1.45 12.69
N ILE A 175 -5.46 2.30 13.65
CA ILE A 175 -4.85 3.60 13.95
C ILE A 175 -3.45 3.51 14.54
N LYS A 176 -2.98 2.31 14.90
CA LYS A 176 -1.61 2.11 15.37
C LYS A 176 -0.61 1.87 14.25
N PHE A 177 -1.06 1.80 12.99
CA PHE A 177 -0.23 1.50 11.85
C PHE A 177 0.02 2.75 11.01
N SER A 178 1.29 2.99 10.67
CA SER A 178 1.72 4.13 9.86
C SER A 178 1.02 4.29 8.51
N PRO A 179 0.69 3.22 7.76
CA PRO A 179 0.04 3.34 6.46
C PRO A 179 -1.29 4.12 6.47
N PHE A 180 -2.04 4.09 7.58
CA PHE A 180 -3.25 4.91 7.70
C PHE A 180 -2.93 6.41 7.62
N TYR A 181 -1.88 6.85 8.31
CA TYR A 181 -1.48 8.26 8.36
C TYR A 181 -0.79 8.71 7.08
N THR A 182 0.04 7.85 6.48
CA THR A 182 0.64 8.10 5.16
C THR A 182 -0.44 8.28 4.10
N LEU A 183 -1.47 7.43 4.10
CA LEU A 183 -2.63 7.58 3.21
C LEU A 183 -3.40 8.88 3.49
N LEU A 184 -3.61 9.22 4.76
CA LEU A 184 -4.29 10.45 5.16
C LEU A 184 -3.55 11.71 4.68
N SER A 185 -2.21 11.70 4.69
CA SER A 185 -1.36 12.79 4.15
C SER A 185 -1.62 13.10 2.68
N GLN A 186 -2.11 12.12 1.90
CA GLN A 186 -2.45 12.27 0.48
C GLN A 186 -3.71 13.13 0.26
N PHE A 187 -4.53 13.29 1.30
CA PHE A 187 -5.80 14.01 1.27
C PHE A 187 -5.86 15.12 2.34
N ARG A 188 -4.70 15.55 2.86
CA ARG A 188 -4.59 16.54 3.93
C ARG A 188 -5.39 17.81 3.63
N SER A 189 -6.02 18.34 4.69
CA SER A 189 -6.80 19.57 4.68
C SER A 189 -6.72 20.19 6.07
N ALA A 190 -7.05 21.49 6.20
CA ALA A 190 -7.08 22.15 7.51
C ALA A 190 -8.05 21.46 8.50
N GLU A 191 -9.13 20.85 7.98
CA GLU A 191 -10.08 20.08 8.78
C GLU A 191 -9.43 18.78 9.31
N ILE A 192 -8.71 18.05 8.46
CA ILE A 192 -7.99 16.84 8.87
C ILE A 192 -6.88 17.18 9.87
N ASP A 193 -6.12 18.24 9.63
CA ASP A 193 -5.10 18.74 10.56
C ASP A 193 -5.71 19.00 11.95
N ALA A 194 -6.87 19.66 12.01
CA ALA A 194 -7.57 19.93 13.26
C ALA A 194 -7.99 18.63 13.99
N LYS A 195 -8.52 17.64 13.25
CA LYS A 195 -8.88 16.32 13.80
C LYS A 195 -7.65 15.58 14.33
N ILE A 196 -6.55 15.58 13.58
CA ILE A 196 -5.28 14.96 13.99
C ILE A 196 -4.68 15.66 15.22
N LYS A 197 -4.73 16.99 15.28
CA LYS A 197 -4.27 17.76 16.44
C LYS A 197 -5.05 17.39 17.71
N LEU A 198 -6.39 17.34 17.62
CA LEU A 198 -7.25 16.90 18.73
C LEU A 198 -6.96 15.46 19.13
N PHE A 199 -6.77 14.57 18.16
CA PHE A 199 -6.46 13.17 18.43
C PHE A 199 -5.11 13.02 19.14
N ASN A 200 -4.07 13.71 18.67
CA ASN A 200 -2.73 13.71 19.28
C ASN A 200 -2.79 14.20 20.74
N GLN A 201 -3.47 15.33 20.99
CA GLN A 201 -3.64 15.88 22.35
C GLN A 201 -4.32 14.89 23.30
N LYS A 202 -5.31 14.14 22.83
CA LYS A 202 -6.02 13.15 23.66
C LYS A 202 -5.17 11.92 23.95
N ILE A 203 -4.43 11.40 22.97
CA ILE A 203 -3.56 10.24 23.16
C ILE A 203 -2.32 10.58 23.99
N SER A 204 -1.80 11.79 23.88
CA SER A 204 -0.68 12.29 24.69
C SER A 204 -1.09 12.79 26.08
N SER A 205 -2.39 12.80 26.41
CA SER A 205 -2.88 13.36 27.67
C SER A 205 -2.39 12.54 28.88
N PRO A 206 -1.90 13.18 29.97
CA PRO A 206 -1.49 12.49 31.18
C PRO A 206 -2.64 11.77 31.88
N HIS A 207 -3.89 12.09 31.54
CA HIS A 207 -5.11 11.44 32.04
C HIS A 207 -5.49 10.17 31.27
N LEU A 208 -4.69 9.74 30.28
CA LEU A 208 -4.87 8.44 29.64
C LEU A 208 -4.85 7.33 30.69
N ARG A 209 -5.76 6.36 30.58
CA ARG A 209 -5.84 5.23 31.52
C ARG A 209 -4.51 4.49 31.60
N PRO A 210 -4.08 4.03 32.80
CA PRO A 210 -2.87 3.23 32.97
C PRO A 210 -2.81 2.00 32.05
N GLU A 211 -3.95 1.37 31.73
CA GLU A 211 -4.01 0.20 30.84
C GLU A 211 -3.67 0.53 29.37
N MET A 212 -3.93 1.76 28.91
CA MET A 212 -3.59 2.21 27.55
C MET A 212 -2.21 2.86 27.45
N LYS A 213 -1.60 3.18 28.60
CA LYS A 213 -0.38 3.98 28.72
C LYS A 213 0.92 3.29 28.28
N SER A 214 0.97 1.97 28.11
CA SER A 214 2.29 1.31 28.07
C SER A 214 2.80 0.89 26.68
N VAL A 215 1.94 0.59 25.70
CA VAL A 215 2.38 0.20 24.33
C VAL A 215 1.45 0.68 23.23
N PHE A 216 0.13 0.59 23.44
CA PHE A 216 -0.86 0.95 22.42
C PHE A 216 -0.83 2.45 22.09
N ALA A 217 -0.92 3.33 23.08
CA ALA A 217 -0.83 4.78 22.88
C ALA A 217 0.51 5.19 22.23
N SER A 218 1.61 4.56 22.66
CA SER A 218 2.93 4.80 22.08
C SER A 218 3.00 4.39 20.60
N SER A 219 2.40 3.26 20.24
CA SER A 219 2.32 2.81 18.85
C SER A 219 1.51 3.78 17.99
N ILE A 220 0.42 4.34 18.54
CA ILE A 220 -0.36 5.37 17.87
C ILE A 220 0.48 6.63 17.66
N ILE A 221 1.15 7.15 18.69
CA ILE A 221 1.99 8.35 18.58
C ILE A 221 3.10 8.15 17.52
N ILE A 222 3.76 6.99 17.53
CA ILE A 222 4.78 6.66 16.54
C ILE A 222 4.18 6.62 15.13
N ALA A 223 3.02 6.00 14.96
CA ALA A 223 2.33 5.91 13.67
C ALA A 223 1.87 7.27 13.17
N MET A 224 1.29 8.11 14.04
CA MET A 224 0.85 9.48 13.76
C MET A 224 1.98 10.36 13.23
N GLY A 225 3.22 10.11 13.65
CA GLY A 225 4.41 10.79 13.11
C GLY A 225 4.73 10.50 11.64
N ASN A 226 3.89 9.75 10.91
CA ASN A 226 3.95 9.60 9.45
C ASN A 226 2.88 10.44 8.72
N TYR A 227 2.09 11.23 9.47
CA TYR A 227 1.19 12.21 8.90
C TYR A 227 1.95 13.49 8.53
N ASP A 228 1.83 13.92 7.26
CA ASP A 228 2.39 15.17 6.75
C ASP A 228 1.29 16.24 6.76
N ALA A 229 1.21 17.00 7.85
CA ALA A 229 0.24 18.07 8.03
C ALA A 229 0.51 19.27 7.10
N ILE A 230 -0.55 20.06 6.82
CA ILE A 230 -0.41 21.38 6.18
C ILE A 230 0.16 22.37 7.18
N ASP A 231 -0.33 22.33 8.43
CA ASP A 231 0.18 23.11 9.56
C ASP A 231 1.60 22.66 9.96
N PRO A 232 2.63 23.51 9.76
CA PRO A 232 4.00 23.18 10.14
C PRO A 232 4.19 22.93 11.63
N GLU A 233 3.42 23.62 12.49
CA GLU A 233 3.49 23.44 13.94
C GLU A 233 3.00 22.04 14.33
N LEU A 234 1.88 21.61 13.76
CA LEU A 234 1.37 20.26 13.93
C LEU A 234 2.39 19.23 13.43
N ASN A 235 2.96 19.44 12.24
CA ASN A 235 3.95 18.51 11.68
C ASN A 235 5.17 18.33 12.59
N ASN A 236 5.71 19.43 13.12
CA ASN A 236 6.82 19.41 14.07
C ASN A 236 6.44 18.71 15.37
N THR A 237 5.24 18.96 15.89
CA THR A 237 4.72 18.32 17.11
C THR A 237 4.63 16.80 16.93
N LEU A 238 4.07 16.33 15.81
CA LEU A 238 3.93 14.89 15.55
C LEU A 238 5.28 14.19 15.41
N LYS A 239 6.25 14.83 14.74
CA LYS A 239 7.62 14.30 14.60
C LYS A 239 8.35 14.26 15.96
N SER A 240 8.28 15.34 16.73
CA SER A 240 8.87 15.40 18.07
C SER A 240 8.28 14.34 19.00
N ASN A 241 6.96 14.18 19.02
CA ASN A 241 6.29 13.18 19.84
C ASN A 241 6.72 11.76 19.45
N ARG A 242 6.84 11.48 18.15
CA ARG A 242 7.35 10.19 17.64
C ARG A 242 8.77 9.91 18.12
N GLU A 243 9.66 10.89 18.03
CA GLU A 243 11.06 10.76 18.45
C GLU A 243 11.18 10.52 19.97
N GLU A 244 10.46 11.30 20.77
CA GLU A 244 10.46 11.16 22.24
C GLU A 244 9.98 9.78 22.67
N VAL A 245 8.84 9.33 22.13
CA VAL A 245 8.26 8.02 22.47
C VAL A 245 9.14 6.86 21.97
N ALA A 246 9.73 6.97 20.77
CA ALA A 246 10.63 5.96 20.25
C ALA A 246 11.88 5.80 21.13
N ASN A 247 12.48 6.91 21.59
CA ASN A 247 13.64 6.88 22.46
C ASN A 247 13.32 6.25 23.83
N VAL A 248 12.18 6.60 24.44
CA VAL A 248 11.73 6.00 25.70
C VAL A 248 11.46 4.49 25.56
N MET A 249 10.97 4.03 24.41
CA MET A 249 10.78 2.60 24.15
C MET A 249 12.10 1.84 24.01
N ILE A 250 13.11 2.45 23.37
CA ILE A 250 14.46 1.87 23.25
C ILE A 250 15.15 1.82 24.61
N GLU A 251 15.01 2.84 25.46
CA GLU A 251 15.59 2.87 26.81
C GLU A 251 14.90 1.89 27.79
N LYS A 252 13.63 1.53 27.54
CA LYS A 252 12.86 0.58 28.34
C LYS A 252 13.04 -0.88 27.93
N GLU A 253 13.65 -1.17 26.78
CA GLU A 253 14.24 -2.50 26.62
C GLU A 253 15.33 -2.60 27.69
N PRO A 254 15.22 -3.50 28.67
CA PRO A 254 16.28 -3.64 29.65
C PRO A 254 17.52 -3.91 28.83
N SER A 255 18.51 -3.02 28.98
CA SER A 255 19.90 -3.34 28.70
C SER A 255 20.14 -4.64 29.45
N ARG A 256 19.99 -5.75 28.73
CA ARG A 256 20.35 -7.07 29.21
C ARG A 256 21.82 -6.89 29.50
N SER A 257 22.15 -6.78 30.79
CA SER A 257 23.50 -6.96 31.26
C SER A 257 23.89 -8.33 30.74
N ASP A 258 24.59 -8.34 29.60
CA ASP A 258 25.01 -9.56 28.95
C ASP A 258 26.15 -10.09 29.82
N SER A 259 25.78 -10.82 30.87
CA SER A 259 26.65 -11.84 31.45
C SER A 259 26.72 -13.07 30.53
N GLY A 260 26.26 -12.96 29.28
CA GLY A 260 26.51 -13.89 28.20
C GLY A 260 27.94 -13.72 27.68
N MET A 261 28.65 -14.84 27.61
CA MET A 261 29.98 -14.96 27.05
C MET A 261 30.06 -14.20 25.71
N SER A 262 30.98 -13.24 25.60
CA SER A 262 31.08 -12.41 24.39
C SER A 262 31.20 -13.29 23.14
N LEU A 263 30.62 -12.85 22.04
CA LEU A 263 30.63 -13.57 20.77
C LEU A 263 32.06 -13.94 20.31
N TRP A 264 33.06 -13.17 20.74
CA TRP A 264 34.49 -13.47 20.58
C TRP A 264 34.97 -14.68 21.37
N ALA A 265 34.44 -14.92 22.58
CA ALA A 265 34.72 -16.13 23.35
C ALA A 265 34.09 -17.37 22.71
N ILE A 266 32.89 -17.25 22.12
CA ILE A 266 32.25 -18.35 21.38
C ILE A 266 33.06 -18.69 20.11
N ILE A 267 33.50 -17.68 19.36
CA ILE A 267 34.38 -17.86 18.20
C ILE A 267 35.72 -18.47 18.64
N GLY A 268 36.27 -18.03 19.78
CA GLY A 268 37.50 -18.61 20.37
C GLY A 268 37.35 -20.09 20.71
N ILE A 269 36.24 -20.49 21.32
CA ILE A 269 35.94 -21.90 21.64
C ILE A 269 35.82 -22.73 20.35
N PHE A 270 35.11 -22.22 19.34
CA PHE A 270 35.01 -22.89 18.05
C PHE A 270 36.37 -23.11 17.37
N LEU A 271 37.25 -22.09 17.40
CA LEU A 271 38.61 -22.21 16.87
C LEU A 271 39.46 -23.24 17.62
N VAL A 272 39.34 -23.31 18.94
CA VAL A 272 40.08 -24.30 19.76
C VAL A 272 39.59 -25.72 19.48
N VAL A 273 38.27 -25.93 19.41
CA VAL A 273 37.68 -27.24 19.09
C VAL A 273 38.08 -27.67 17.67
N PHE A 274 38.00 -26.76 16.70
CA PHE A 274 38.40 -27.05 15.32
C PHE A 274 39.89 -27.41 15.22
N ARG A 275 40.75 -26.72 15.97
CA ARG A 275 42.20 -26.98 16.01
C ARG A 275 42.53 -28.31 16.69
N LEU A 276 41.78 -28.72 17.71
CA LEU A 276 41.90 -30.02 18.36
C LEU A 276 41.47 -31.17 17.43
N ILE A 277 40.35 -31.01 16.71
CA ILE A 277 39.90 -31.99 15.71
C ILE A 277 40.97 -32.13 14.62
N PHE A 278 41.53 -31.02 14.13
CA PHE A 278 42.57 -31.05 13.12
C PHE A 278 43.87 -31.72 13.60
N LEU A 279 44.24 -31.55 14.88
CA LEU A 279 45.37 -32.24 15.48
C LEU A 279 45.13 -33.75 15.64
N LEU A 280 43.92 -34.16 16.04
CA LEU A 280 43.54 -35.58 16.12
C LEU A 280 43.53 -36.26 14.75
N VAL A 281 43.06 -35.58 13.70
CA VAL A 281 43.11 -36.07 12.32
C VAL A 281 44.55 -36.19 11.81
N ARG A 282 45.46 -35.31 12.26
CA ARG A 282 46.88 -35.36 11.87
C ARG A 282 47.69 -36.39 12.65
N CYS A 283 47.26 -36.78 13.85
CA CYS A 283 47.86 -37.87 14.63
C CYS A 283 47.30 -39.26 14.27
N SER A 284 46.28 -39.34 13.41
CA SER A 284 45.72 -40.59 12.89
C SER A 284 46.31 -41.00 11.52
N ARG A 285 47.37 -40.34 11.06
CA ARG A 285 48.10 -40.64 9.82
C ARG A 285 49.56 -40.94 10.12
#